data_AF-A0A1H8LBF1-F1
#
_entry.id   AF-A0A1H8LBF1-F1
#
_cell.length_a   1.000
_cell.length_b   1.000
_cell.length_c   1.000
_cell.angle_alpha   90.00
_cell.angle_beta   90.00
_cell.angle_gamma   90.00
#
_symmetry.space_group_name_H-M   'P 1'
#
loop_
_entity.id
_entity.type
_entity.pdbx_description
1 polymer ?
#
loop_
_entity_poly.entity_id
_entity_poly.type
_entity_poly.pdbx_seq_one_letter_code
_entity_poly.pdbx_strand_id
1 'polypeptide(L)'
;MIFTKANAACKFIFCTLFISMAITALAQNKKPIPADSTPRIVNIVNFIRLLEPRDPAITEDVLYQTVVKQVEIMKKYHLGGTFLLQYDALMDKRYQKLLASLPKGMFEIGAWWEIPQPMVENAGLKWRGRYPWDWRANIGFSTGYTPKEREKLIDVYFRDFKKIFGYYPQSVASWFIDAYSINYMYQKYHIVASANCKDQYGTDGYTLWGGYWNQAYYPSKINSYMPAQHAQNQIPVPIFRMLGSDPVRQYDNGLGTTRQRVVTLEPVYKFGGGDSTWVNWFFKSFTDDPSLGFNYTQAGQENSFTWDAMAKGLEMQMPLIAKLRDEHKVRVETLEQSGRWFKKKYPVTPATSFTVSNDIPGSDLKTVWYNSRFYRINMLWEDGSLRIRDIHLFDEKFPSVYETKAATSNECTFFTLPVVDGYIWSKPDHIAGLRLKKMVDGKEVLVKGYSPVFTNTGKSGMHISWRLNEGGMLEIDLTEKQIKIYMDNKASYNWCLDMDVAPGAATPYININPKQLNCRFENTNYKLKALQGTLSKPANGSAWRLTPEGDAIVLDLGNLTRP
;
A
#
# COMPACT_ATOMS: atom_id res chain seq x y z
N MET A 1 -33.41 -79.60 8.00
CA MET A 1 -32.95 -80.44 9.13
C MET A 1 -31.91 -79.64 9.91
N ILE A 2 -32.31 -79.07 11.06
CA ILE A 2 -31.95 -79.56 12.41
C ILE A 2 -30.45 -79.23 12.68
N PHE A 3 -30.14 -78.12 13.36
CA PHE A 3 -29.89 -78.04 14.84
C PHE A 3 -28.75 -79.02 15.24
N THR A 4 -27.68 -78.71 15.97
CA THR A 4 -27.44 -77.73 17.03
C THR A 4 -26.04 -77.88 17.64
N LYS A 5 -25.63 -76.80 18.35
CA LYS A 5 -24.82 -76.75 19.60
C LYS A 5 -23.32 -77.04 19.48
N ALA A 6 -22.42 -76.06 19.65
CA ALA A 6 -22.16 -75.14 20.78
C ALA A 6 -21.45 -75.79 21.98
N ASN A 7 -20.18 -75.42 22.18
CA ASN A 7 -19.57 -74.89 23.42
C ASN A 7 -18.04 -74.94 23.27
N ALA A 8 -17.36 -73.79 23.18
CA ALA A 8 -16.97 -72.90 24.28
C ALA A 8 -15.77 -73.44 25.07
N ALA A 9 -14.57 -72.93 24.76
CA ALA A 9 -13.63 -72.34 25.72
C ALA A 9 -12.24 -72.15 25.06
N CYS A 10 -11.92 -70.94 24.63
CA CYS A 10 -10.65 -70.33 25.03
C CYS A 10 -10.72 -68.82 24.85
N LYS A 11 -10.42 -68.17 25.96
CA LYS A 11 -10.53 -66.76 26.27
C LYS A 11 -9.16 -66.12 25.98
N PHE A 12 -9.19 -64.86 25.56
CA PHE A 12 -8.08 -63.90 25.55
C PHE A 12 -6.93 -64.17 24.56
N ILE A 13 -7.08 -63.58 23.36
CA ILE A 13 -6.11 -62.77 22.60
C ILE A 13 -6.87 -62.38 21.34
N PHE A 14 -7.36 -61.14 21.24
CA PHE A 14 -7.71 -60.43 19.99
C PHE A 14 -8.54 -59.18 20.36
N CYS A 15 -7.87 -58.08 20.70
CA CYS A 15 -8.51 -56.76 20.66
C CYS A 15 -7.52 -55.63 20.33
N THR A 16 -6.44 -55.97 19.61
CA THR A 16 -5.37 -55.03 19.23
C THR A 16 -4.99 -55.20 17.76
N LEU A 17 -5.98 -55.25 16.87
CA LEU A 17 -5.72 -55.29 15.43
C LEU A 17 -6.92 -54.84 14.57
N PHE A 18 -7.68 -53.83 14.99
CA PHE A 18 -8.65 -53.14 14.10
C PHE A 18 -8.85 -51.64 14.38
N ILE A 19 -7.95 -50.99 15.13
CA ILE A 19 -7.92 -49.52 15.30
C ILE A 19 -6.54 -48.95 14.91
N SER A 20 -5.97 -49.44 13.80
CA SER A 20 -4.79 -48.81 13.18
C SER A 20 -4.91 -48.57 11.67
N MET A 21 -6.08 -48.85 11.06
CA MET A 21 -6.37 -48.56 9.65
C MET A 21 -7.47 -47.51 9.42
N ALA A 22 -7.88 -46.78 10.47
CA ALA A 22 -8.88 -45.72 10.36
C ALA A 22 -8.38 -44.32 10.80
N ILE A 23 -7.07 -44.15 11.03
CA ILE A 23 -6.46 -42.84 11.37
C ILE A 23 -5.49 -42.34 10.27
N THR A 24 -5.25 -43.12 9.22
CA THR A 24 -4.42 -42.73 8.06
C THR A 24 -5.21 -42.10 6.89
N ALA A 25 -6.44 -41.64 7.12
CA ALA A 25 -7.28 -40.98 6.10
C ALA A 25 -7.66 -39.51 6.43
N LEU A 26 -7.00 -38.87 7.40
CA LEU A 26 -7.16 -37.44 7.71
C LEU A 26 -5.84 -36.65 7.69
N ALA A 27 -4.80 -37.19 7.06
CA ALA A 27 -3.73 -36.36 6.53
C ALA A 27 -4.17 -35.92 5.12
N GLN A 28 -4.94 -34.82 5.04
CA GLN A 28 -5.05 -34.11 3.77
C GLN A 28 -3.63 -33.80 3.32
N ASN A 29 -3.22 -34.43 2.21
CA ASN A 29 -2.04 -34.05 1.43
C ASN A 29 -2.17 -32.55 1.13
N LYS A 30 -1.60 -31.71 1.99
CA LYS A 30 -1.38 -30.30 1.71
C LYS A 30 -0.35 -30.26 0.59
N LYS A 31 -0.85 -30.20 -0.65
CA LYS A 31 0.00 -29.91 -1.81
C LYS A 31 0.79 -28.64 -1.46
N PRO A 32 2.13 -28.67 -1.52
CA PRO A 32 2.89 -27.42 -1.49
C PRO A 32 2.35 -26.53 -2.61
N ILE A 33 2.22 -25.25 -2.30
CA ILE A 33 1.73 -24.26 -3.25
C ILE A 33 2.60 -24.36 -4.52
N PRO A 34 1.99 -24.43 -5.73
CA PRO A 34 2.76 -24.38 -6.96
C PRO A 34 3.72 -23.19 -6.91
N ALA A 35 4.95 -23.37 -7.38
CA ALA A 35 5.98 -22.32 -7.41
C ALA A 35 5.56 -21.02 -8.17
N ASP A 36 4.38 -21.03 -8.79
CA ASP A 36 3.74 -19.96 -9.56
C ASP A 36 2.60 -19.21 -8.83
N SER A 37 2.37 -19.42 -7.52
CA SER A 37 1.39 -18.58 -6.82
C SER A 37 1.89 -17.14 -6.63
N THR A 38 1.01 -16.17 -6.83
CA THR A 38 1.27 -14.77 -6.50
C THR A 38 1.52 -14.64 -4.99
N PRO A 39 2.72 -14.23 -4.53
CA PRO A 39 3.02 -14.22 -3.10
C PRO A 39 2.18 -13.18 -2.36
N ARG A 40 1.87 -13.50 -1.10
CA ARG A 40 1.20 -12.62 -0.13
C ARG A 40 2.18 -12.36 1.00
N ILE A 41 2.70 -11.14 1.10
CA ILE A 41 3.82 -10.82 2.00
C ILE A 41 3.31 -9.93 3.14
N VAL A 42 3.63 -10.33 4.37
CA VAL A 42 3.42 -9.52 5.58
C VAL A 42 4.79 -9.14 6.12
N ASN A 43 5.08 -7.85 6.21
CA ASN A 43 6.20 -7.38 7.02
C ASN A 43 5.66 -6.90 8.36
N ILE A 44 6.17 -7.49 9.45
CA ILE A 44 5.93 -6.96 10.79
C ILE A 44 7.05 -5.96 11.06
N VAL A 45 6.73 -4.67 11.03
CA VAL A 45 7.68 -3.56 11.19
C VAL A 45 7.28 -2.75 12.41
N ASN A 46 8.18 -2.65 13.37
CA ASN A 46 8.03 -1.79 14.55
C ASN A 46 9.13 -0.73 14.49
N PHE A 47 8.76 0.53 14.70
CA PHE A 47 9.69 1.65 14.66
C PHE A 47 9.79 2.31 16.03
N ILE A 48 11.00 2.66 16.44
CA ILE A 48 11.36 2.90 17.83
C ILE A 48 11.92 4.30 17.98
N ARG A 49 11.28 5.10 18.84
CA ARG A 49 11.81 6.38 19.34
C ARG A 49 12.28 6.23 20.78
N LEU A 50 13.21 7.09 21.19
CA LEU A 50 13.62 7.16 22.59
C LEU A 50 12.66 7.98 23.45
N LEU A 51 12.03 9.01 22.86
CA LEU A 51 11.22 9.98 23.59
C LEU A 51 9.95 10.39 22.83
N GLU A 52 8.95 10.86 23.58
CA GLU A 52 7.66 11.33 23.06
C GLU A 52 7.28 12.66 23.74
N PRO A 53 7.66 13.82 23.17
CA PRO A 53 7.53 15.11 23.84
C PRO A 53 6.10 15.66 23.81
N ARG A 54 5.17 15.00 23.11
CA ARG A 54 3.75 15.41 23.05
C ARG A 54 2.97 14.99 24.29
N ASP A 55 3.42 13.96 25.00
CA ASP A 55 2.76 13.43 26.18
C ASP A 55 3.79 13.05 27.26
N PRO A 56 3.87 13.78 28.38
CA PRO A 56 4.84 13.49 29.44
C PRO A 56 4.59 12.15 30.15
N ALA A 57 3.42 11.53 30.01
CA ALA A 57 3.17 10.19 30.55
C ALA A 57 3.91 9.10 29.76
N ILE A 58 4.30 9.39 28.52
CA ILE A 58 5.03 8.46 27.65
C ILE A 58 6.54 8.66 27.90
N THR A 59 7.01 8.05 28.99
CA THR A 59 8.43 8.10 29.38
C THR A 59 9.29 7.17 28.51
N GLU A 60 10.61 7.34 28.56
CA GLU A 60 11.54 6.43 27.88
C GLU A 60 11.38 4.96 28.34
N ASP A 61 10.99 4.74 29.60
CA ASP A 61 10.71 3.38 30.10
C ASP A 61 9.42 2.82 29.50
N VAL A 62 8.34 3.61 29.41
CA VAL A 62 7.10 3.19 28.73
C VAL A 62 7.38 2.82 27.27
N LEU A 63 8.17 3.65 26.57
CA LEU A 63 8.60 3.40 25.19
C LEU A 63 9.42 2.10 25.07
N TYR A 64 10.35 1.88 26.01
CA TYR A 64 11.18 0.67 26.04
C TYR A 64 10.36 -0.59 26.35
N GLN A 65 9.51 -0.56 27.38
CA GLN A 65 8.64 -1.68 27.75
C GLN A 65 7.65 -2.03 26.64
N THR A 66 7.20 -1.04 25.87
CA THR A 66 6.37 -1.28 24.69
C THR A 66 7.08 -2.16 23.67
N VAL A 67 8.37 -1.89 23.38
CA VAL A 67 9.17 -2.72 22.48
C VAL A 67 9.42 -4.12 23.07
N VAL A 68 9.65 -4.22 24.39
CA VAL A 68 9.75 -5.52 25.07
C VAL A 68 8.49 -6.35 24.84
N LYS A 69 7.30 -5.76 25.00
CA LYS A 69 6.02 -6.44 24.78
C LYS A 69 5.79 -6.83 23.32
N GLN A 70 6.16 -5.97 22.37
CA GLN A 70 6.16 -6.31 20.94
C GLN A 70 7.07 -7.52 20.63
N VAL A 71 8.27 -7.57 21.22
CA VAL A 71 9.18 -8.72 21.10
C VAL A 71 8.56 -9.98 21.72
N GLU A 72 7.97 -9.89 22.90
CA GLU A 72 7.33 -11.01 23.60
C GLU A 72 6.22 -11.65 22.77
N ILE A 73 5.29 -10.85 22.24
CA ILE A 73 4.18 -11.37 21.45
C ILE A 73 4.65 -11.97 20.12
N MET A 74 5.63 -11.37 19.45
CA MET A 74 6.20 -11.93 18.22
C MET A 74 6.90 -13.27 18.51
N LYS A 75 7.68 -13.37 19.58
CA LYS A 75 8.31 -14.63 20.02
C LYS A 75 7.27 -15.70 20.37
N LYS A 76 6.20 -15.34 21.06
CA LYS A 76 5.10 -16.26 21.43
C LYS A 76 4.52 -16.99 20.22
N TYR A 77 4.44 -16.32 19.07
CA TYR A 77 3.88 -16.87 17.83
C TYR A 77 4.93 -17.23 16.76
N HIS A 78 6.21 -17.26 17.14
CA HIS A 78 7.34 -17.55 16.26
C HIS A 78 7.39 -16.67 15.00
N LEU A 79 6.99 -15.41 15.14
CA LEU A 79 6.98 -14.42 14.06
C LEU A 79 8.29 -13.63 14.06
N GLY A 80 8.93 -13.56 12.91
CA GLY A 80 10.03 -12.64 12.63
C GLY A 80 9.53 -11.25 12.27
N GLY A 81 10.45 -10.29 12.13
CA GLY A 81 10.11 -8.94 11.71
C GLY A 81 11.26 -7.95 11.83
N THR A 82 10.95 -6.67 11.61
CA THR A 82 11.94 -5.60 11.50
C THR A 82 11.74 -4.59 12.62
N PHE A 83 12.80 -4.29 13.35
CA PHE A 83 12.85 -3.18 14.31
C PHE A 83 13.69 -2.04 13.72
N LEU A 84 13.08 -0.88 13.54
CA LEU A 84 13.71 0.30 12.96
C LEU A 84 13.97 1.34 14.05
N LEU A 85 15.22 1.73 14.26
CA LEU A 85 15.61 2.62 15.36
C LEU A 85 15.75 4.07 14.88
N GLN A 86 15.11 5.01 15.56
CA GLN A 86 15.49 6.42 15.48
C GLN A 86 16.90 6.60 16.06
N TYR A 87 17.65 7.62 15.64
CA TYR A 87 19.04 7.78 16.06
C TYR A 87 19.24 7.83 17.57
N ASP A 88 18.35 8.50 18.31
CA ASP A 88 18.41 8.53 19.78
C ASP A 88 18.16 7.14 20.41
N ALA A 89 17.17 6.40 19.91
CA ALA A 89 16.91 5.01 20.31
C ALA A 89 18.07 4.07 19.95
N LEU A 90 18.74 4.30 18.80
CA LEU A 90 19.94 3.58 18.40
C LEU A 90 21.07 3.74 19.43
N MET A 91 21.19 4.91 20.05
CA MET A 91 22.24 5.19 21.06
C MET A 91 21.93 4.61 22.45
N ASP A 92 20.68 4.24 22.73
CA ASP A 92 20.29 3.68 24.04
C ASP A 92 20.71 2.21 24.18
N LYS A 93 21.50 1.93 25.23
CA LYS A 93 22.06 0.59 25.50
C LYS A 93 21.00 -0.49 25.77
N ARG A 94 19.81 -0.12 26.24
CA ARG A 94 18.71 -1.05 26.50
C ARG A 94 18.19 -1.61 25.19
N TYR A 95 17.93 -0.76 24.19
CA TYR A 95 17.52 -1.21 22.85
C TYR A 95 18.63 -2.00 22.15
N GLN A 96 19.88 -1.54 22.24
CA GLN A 96 21.02 -2.29 21.69
C GLN A 96 21.08 -3.71 22.25
N LYS A 97 20.99 -3.87 23.57
CA LYS A 97 21.03 -5.18 24.24
C LYS A 97 19.82 -6.04 23.88
N LEU A 98 18.61 -5.48 23.93
CA LEU A 98 17.37 -6.19 23.62
C LEU A 98 17.39 -6.74 22.20
N LEU A 99 17.65 -5.88 21.21
CA LEU A 99 17.56 -6.24 19.80
C LEU A 99 18.72 -7.12 19.35
N ALA A 100 19.94 -6.89 19.85
CA ALA A 100 21.09 -7.77 19.55
C ALA A 100 20.91 -9.21 20.08
N SER A 101 20.03 -9.41 21.07
CA SER A 101 19.71 -10.75 21.61
C SER A 101 18.72 -11.55 20.76
N LEU A 102 18.10 -10.93 19.75
CA LEU A 102 17.11 -11.58 18.90
C LEU A 102 17.78 -12.52 17.88
N PRO A 103 17.12 -13.65 17.51
CA PRO A 103 17.68 -14.58 16.52
C PRO A 103 17.92 -13.91 15.17
N LYS A 104 19.18 -13.88 14.74
CA LYS A 104 19.58 -13.39 13.41
C LYS A 104 18.86 -14.19 12.31
N GLY A 105 18.35 -13.51 11.29
CA GLY A 105 17.62 -14.12 10.17
C GLY A 105 16.11 -14.25 10.38
N MET A 106 15.63 -14.24 11.64
CA MET A 106 14.21 -14.01 11.94
C MET A 106 13.92 -12.53 12.15
N PHE A 107 14.84 -11.81 12.80
CA PHE A 107 14.69 -10.39 13.08
C PHE A 107 15.74 -9.57 12.34
N GLU A 108 15.31 -8.42 11.86
CA GLU A 108 16.14 -7.38 11.27
C GLU A 108 16.20 -6.16 12.21
N ILE A 109 17.39 -5.58 12.34
CA ILE A 109 17.58 -4.25 12.93
C ILE A 109 17.92 -3.29 11.80
N GLY A 110 17.09 -2.27 11.59
CA GLY A 110 17.26 -1.26 10.55
C GLY A 110 17.10 0.15 11.10
N ALA A 111 16.96 1.12 10.20
CA ALA A 111 16.90 2.53 10.55
C ALA A 111 15.49 3.12 10.41
N TRP A 112 15.03 3.82 11.46
CA TRP A 112 13.90 4.73 11.38
C TRP A 112 14.43 6.15 11.15
N TRP A 113 14.21 6.67 9.95
CA TRP A 113 14.81 7.89 9.43
C TRP A 113 13.96 9.12 9.75
N GLU A 114 13.85 9.39 11.04
CA GLU A 114 13.52 10.69 11.58
C GLU A 114 14.76 11.29 12.23
N ILE A 115 14.86 12.61 12.26
CA ILE A 115 16.08 13.34 12.56
C ILE A 115 15.94 14.02 13.94
N PRO A 116 16.41 13.40 15.03
CA PRO A 116 16.41 14.00 16.36
C PRO A 116 17.66 14.87 16.58
N GLN A 117 17.59 15.76 17.58
CA GLN A 117 18.66 16.66 18.01
C GLN A 117 20.04 15.98 18.17
N PRO A 118 20.18 14.83 18.86
CA PRO A 118 21.49 14.22 19.08
C PRO A 118 22.19 13.82 17.78
N MET A 119 21.43 13.50 16.73
CA MET A 119 21.96 13.17 15.42
C MET A 119 22.49 14.42 14.71
N VAL A 120 21.71 15.50 14.76
CA VAL A 120 22.03 16.78 14.12
C VAL A 120 23.29 17.38 14.72
N GLU A 121 23.39 17.39 16.04
CA GLU A 121 24.55 17.92 16.74
C GLU A 121 25.80 17.07 16.49
N ASN A 122 25.67 15.74 16.46
CA ASN A 122 26.79 14.85 16.11
C ASN A 122 27.22 14.97 14.63
N ALA A 123 26.33 15.42 13.74
CA ALA A 123 26.68 15.81 12.37
C ALA A 123 27.35 17.19 12.27
N GLY A 124 27.59 17.86 13.40
CA GLY A 124 28.14 19.21 13.45
C GLY A 124 27.18 20.26 12.90
N LEU A 125 25.88 19.98 12.93
CA LEU A 125 24.82 20.89 12.50
C LEU A 125 24.10 21.47 13.72
N LYS A 126 23.48 22.64 13.53
CA LYS A 126 22.68 23.29 14.58
C LYS A 126 21.27 22.70 14.59
N TRP A 127 20.82 22.22 15.75
CA TRP A 127 19.43 21.81 15.95
C TRP A 127 18.46 23.00 15.84
N ARG A 128 17.30 22.75 15.23
CA ARG A 128 16.28 23.78 14.91
C ARG A 128 14.92 23.49 15.54
N GLY A 129 14.79 22.39 16.27
CA GLY A 129 13.53 21.94 16.87
C GLY A 129 13.23 22.56 18.22
N ARG A 130 11.97 22.42 18.63
CA ARG A 130 11.46 22.87 19.94
C ARG A 130 11.81 21.89 21.06
N TYR A 131 11.99 20.63 20.71
CA TYR A 131 12.27 19.51 21.60
C TYR A 131 13.42 18.68 21.04
N PRO A 132 14.02 17.76 21.81
CA PRO A 132 15.08 16.88 21.30
C PRO A 132 14.67 15.97 20.14
N TRP A 133 13.38 15.78 19.91
CA TRP A 133 12.81 15.32 18.65
C TRP A 133 11.59 16.18 18.33
N ASP A 134 11.50 16.71 17.10
CA ASP A 134 10.39 17.57 16.67
C ASP A 134 9.77 16.99 15.40
N TRP A 135 8.50 16.63 15.46
CA TRP A 135 7.76 15.97 14.39
C TRP A 135 7.37 16.89 13.22
N ARG A 136 7.77 18.17 13.24
CA ARG A 136 7.52 19.08 12.11
C ARG A 136 8.34 18.69 10.88
N ALA A 137 7.72 18.78 9.70
CA ALA A 137 8.30 18.28 8.46
C ALA A 137 9.64 18.95 8.09
N ASN A 138 9.81 20.25 8.35
CA ASN A 138 11.05 21.00 8.14
C ASN A 138 12.14 20.76 9.21
N ILE A 139 11.92 19.91 10.21
CA ILE A 139 12.85 19.72 11.34
C ILE A 139 13.17 18.25 11.54
N GLY A 140 12.15 17.41 11.75
CA GLY A 140 12.30 15.99 12.05
C GLY A 140 12.53 15.09 10.85
N PHE A 141 12.59 15.65 9.64
CA PHE A 141 12.69 14.87 8.39
C PHE A 141 13.72 15.46 7.45
N SER A 142 14.26 14.61 6.56
CA SER A 142 15.35 15.00 5.65
C SER A 142 14.97 16.13 4.70
N THR A 143 13.69 16.28 4.39
CA THR A 143 13.19 17.39 3.56
C THR A 143 13.53 18.75 4.16
N GLY A 144 13.63 18.89 5.49
CA GLY A 144 14.01 20.14 6.17
C GLY A 144 15.49 20.53 6.06
N TYR A 145 16.32 19.67 5.48
CA TYR A 145 17.76 19.85 5.34
C TYR A 145 18.15 19.99 3.88
N THR A 146 19.23 20.72 3.61
CA THR A 146 19.84 20.79 2.28
C THR A 146 20.49 19.45 1.90
N PRO A 147 20.69 19.15 0.61
CA PRO A 147 21.34 17.90 0.20
C PRO A 147 22.66 17.61 0.92
N LYS A 148 23.53 18.61 1.09
CA LYS A 148 24.80 18.45 1.83
C LYS A 148 24.62 18.16 3.32
N GLU A 149 23.60 18.73 3.96
CA GLU A 149 23.26 18.42 5.34
C GLU A 149 22.70 17.00 5.46
N ARG A 150 21.85 16.57 4.52
CA ARG A 150 21.31 15.19 4.45
C ARG A 150 22.45 14.17 4.40
N GLU A 151 23.47 14.40 3.56
CA GLU A 151 24.65 13.51 3.50
C GLU A 151 25.36 13.36 4.83
N LYS A 152 25.63 14.48 5.53
CA LYS A 152 26.30 14.45 6.86
C LYS A 152 25.48 13.67 7.88
N LEU A 153 24.17 13.89 7.88
CA LEU A 153 23.23 13.20 8.75
C LEU A 153 23.25 11.69 8.47
N ILE A 154 23.21 11.29 7.20
CA ILE A 154 23.27 9.88 6.79
C ILE A 154 24.59 9.27 7.24
N ASP A 155 25.69 9.95 7.00
CA ASP A 155 27.02 9.47 7.35
C ASP A 155 27.17 9.21 8.85
N VAL A 156 26.66 10.12 9.69
CA VAL A 156 26.64 9.96 11.14
C VAL A 156 25.83 8.74 11.56
N TYR A 157 24.60 8.62 11.07
CA TYR A 157 23.73 7.51 11.44
C TYR A 157 24.38 6.17 11.08
N PHE A 158 24.86 6.03 9.84
CA PHE A 158 25.42 4.78 9.36
C PHE A 158 26.76 4.43 10.02
N ARG A 159 27.61 5.43 10.31
CA ARG A 159 28.84 5.24 11.08
C ARG A 159 28.53 4.68 12.47
N ASP A 160 27.61 5.30 13.18
CA ASP A 160 27.32 4.94 14.56
C ASP A 160 26.54 3.63 14.66
N PHE A 161 25.62 3.37 13.73
CA PHE A 161 24.98 2.07 13.58
C PHE A 161 26.01 0.95 13.38
N LYS A 162 26.98 1.13 12.46
CA LYS A 162 28.04 0.14 12.24
C LYS A 162 28.94 -0.03 13.45
N LYS A 163 29.23 1.04 14.19
CA LYS A 163 30.01 0.95 15.43
C LYS A 163 29.31 0.09 16.48
N ILE A 164 27.98 0.15 16.55
CA ILE A 164 27.16 -0.57 17.54
C ILE A 164 26.92 -2.03 17.12
N PHE A 165 26.46 -2.26 15.89
CA PHE A 165 26.02 -3.58 15.45
C PHE A 165 27.03 -4.34 14.56
N GLY A 166 28.11 -3.67 14.11
CA GLY A 166 29.16 -4.26 13.29
C GLY A 166 28.88 -4.30 11.78
N TYR A 167 27.71 -3.85 11.33
CA TYR A 167 27.29 -3.80 9.92
C TYR A 167 26.47 -2.54 9.63
N TYR A 168 26.27 -2.17 8.37
CA TYR A 168 25.36 -1.06 8.00
C TYR A 168 23.91 -1.53 7.91
N PRO A 169 22.92 -0.71 8.32
CA PRO A 169 21.52 -1.11 8.23
C PRO A 169 21.16 -1.40 6.77
N GLN A 170 20.43 -2.49 6.54
CA GLN A 170 20.05 -2.92 5.19
C GLN A 170 18.73 -2.28 4.74
N SER A 171 17.85 -1.97 5.70
CA SER A 171 16.58 -1.26 5.45
C SER A 171 16.52 0.07 6.19
N VAL A 172 15.97 1.08 5.51
CA VAL A 172 15.73 2.42 6.06
C VAL A 172 14.32 2.87 5.74
N ALA A 173 13.49 3.15 6.73
CA ALA A 173 12.13 3.66 6.53
C ALA A 173 11.87 4.94 7.30
N SER A 174 10.90 5.71 6.87
CA SER A 174 10.35 6.88 7.57
C SER A 174 8.92 7.08 7.09
N TRP A 175 8.21 8.07 7.62
CA TRP A 175 6.94 8.48 7.02
C TRP A 175 7.12 8.92 5.55
N PHE A 176 8.23 9.60 5.27
CA PHE A 176 8.70 9.92 3.92
C PHE A 176 10.22 10.15 3.93
N ILE A 177 10.87 9.81 2.82
CA ILE A 177 12.30 10.08 2.57
C ILE A 177 12.40 10.62 1.15
N ASP A 178 13.13 11.72 0.96
CA ASP A 178 13.37 12.31 -0.37
C ASP A 178 14.27 11.42 -1.25
N ALA A 179 14.16 11.58 -2.57
CA ALA A 179 14.87 10.73 -3.53
C ALA A 179 16.40 10.88 -3.41
N TYR A 180 16.90 12.10 -3.18
CA TYR A 180 18.32 12.35 -2.95
C TYR A 180 18.89 11.52 -1.79
N SER A 181 18.22 11.55 -0.63
CA SER A 181 18.64 10.78 0.55
C SER A 181 18.64 9.27 0.29
N ILE A 182 17.59 8.71 -0.32
CA ILE A 182 17.52 7.27 -0.64
C ILE A 182 18.64 6.90 -1.61
N ASN A 183 18.87 7.72 -2.65
CA ASN A 183 19.93 7.47 -3.62
C ASN A 183 21.31 7.51 -2.97
N TYR A 184 21.58 8.47 -2.08
CA TYR A 184 22.85 8.56 -1.36
C TYR A 184 23.08 7.32 -0.47
N MET A 185 22.08 6.93 0.31
CA MET A 185 22.13 5.71 1.13
C MET A 185 22.40 4.46 0.28
N TYR A 186 21.80 4.37 -0.91
CA TYR A 186 22.06 3.28 -1.84
C TYR A 186 23.48 3.28 -2.40
N GLN A 187 23.93 4.42 -2.94
CA GLN A 187 25.22 4.52 -3.61
C GLN A 187 26.39 4.28 -2.66
N LYS A 188 26.30 4.83 -1.44
CA LYS A 188 27.39 4.77 -0.45
C LYS A 188 27.30 3.59 0.51
N TYR A 189 26.09 3.24 0.95
CA TYR A 189 25.88 2.25 2.00
C TYR A 189 25.15 0.99 1.54
N HIS A 190 24.69 0.96 0.29
CA HIS A 190 24.11 -0.22 -0.36
C HIS A 190 22.89 -0.79 0.37
N ILE A 191 22.04 0.10 0.92
CA ILE A 191 20.73 -0.31 1.45
C ILE A 191 19.94 -1.07 0.36
N VAL A 192 19.10 -2.01 0.78
CA VAL A 192 18.39 -2.93 -0.12
C VAL A 192 16.88 -2.78 -0.07
N ALA A 193 16.35 -2.07 0.93
CA ALA A 193 14.93 -1.78 1.06
C ALA A 193 14.71 -0.41 1.71
N SER A 194 13.58 0.21 1.35
CA SER A 194 13.02 1.33 2.08
C SER A 194 11.52 1.15 2.27
N ALA A 195 10.90 1.97 3.11
CA ALA A 195 9.46 2.00 3.27
C ALA A 195 8.97 3.41 3.62
N ASN A 196 7.73 3.73 3.23
CA ASN A 196 7.09 5.02 3.49
C ASN A 196 5.61 4.88 3.84
N CYS A 197 5.02 5.95 4.39
CA CYS A 197 3.62 5.97 4.76
C CYS A 197 2.72 5.77 3.53
N LYS A 198 1.57 5.12 3.71
CA LYS A 198 0.47 5.06 2.72
C LYS A 198 0.04 6.45 2.24
N ASP A 199 -0.86 6.49 1.27
CA ASP A 199 -1.50 7.75 0.90
C ASP A 199 -2.24 8.35 2.09
N GLN A 200 -2.10 9.66 2.23
CA GLN A 200 -2.79 10.47 3.23
C GLN A 200 -2.81 11.93 2.80
N TYR A 201 -3.86 12.63 3.23
CA TYR A 201 -4.04 14.03 2.91
C TYR A 201 -4.21 14.84 4.19
N GLY A 202 -3.24 15.72 4.47
CA GLY A 202 -3.27 16.64 5.62
C GLY A 202 -3.10 16.00 7.01
N THR A 203 -2.90 14.68 7.09
CA THR A 203 -2.68 13.94 8.33
C THR A 203 -1.24 14.18 8.83
N ASP A 204 -1.05 14.37 10.13
CA ASP A 204 0.27 14.55 10.79
C ASP A 204 1.20 15.65 10.23
N GLY A 205 0.64 16.60 9.48
CA GLY A 205 1.42 17.68 8.87
C GLY A 205 2.10 17.29 7.56
N TYR A 206 1.68 16.21 6.89
CA TYR A 206 2.19 15.91 5.56
C TYR A 206 1.14 15.24 4.68
N THR A 207 1.21 15.53 3.38
CA THR A 207 0.35 15.00 2.33
C THR A 207 1.19 14.15 1.39
N LEU A 208 0.84 12.88 1.27
CA LEU A 208 1.37 11.96 0.26
C LEU A 208 0.15 11.53 -0.54
N TRP A 209 -0.03 12.08 -1.74
CA TRP A 209 -1.25 11.86 -2.50
C TRP A 209 -1.01 11.58 -3.98
N GLY A 210 -1.50 10.43 -4.46
CA GLY A 210 -1.38 10.10 -5.88
C GLY A 210 -0.31 9.09 -6.24
N GLY A 211 0.53 8.67 -5.29
CA GLY A 211 1.70 7.80 -5.51
C GLY A 211 1.33 6.34 -5.81
N TYR A 212 2.34 5.48 -5.94
CA TYR A 212 2.09 4.04 -6.07
C TYR A 212 1.32 3.54 -4.84
N TRP A 213 0.11 3.01 -5.01
CA TRP A 213 -0.87 2.96 -3.92
C TRP A 213 -0.46 2.00 -2.77
N ASN A 214 -0.11 0.76 -3.09
CA ASN A 214 0.30 -0.28 -2.13
C ASN A 214 1.44 -1.14 -2.71
N GLN A 215 1.91 -2.19 -2.02
CA GLN A 215 3.06 -3.01 -2.42
C GLN A 215 4.37 -2.23 -2.42
N ALA A 216 5.18 -2.38 -3.46
CA ALA A 216 6.48 -1.74 -3.54
C ALA A 216 6.85 -1.36 -4.96
N TYR A 217 7.68 -0.33 -5.06
CA TYR A 217 8.10 0.26 -6.32
C TYR A 217 9.55 0.75 -6.23
N TYR A 218 10.24 0.80 -7.37
CA TYR A 218 11.47 1.55 -7.51
C TYR A 218 11.16 3.02 -7.79
N PRO A 219 11.54 3.95 -6.89
CA PRO A 219 11.25 5.36 -7.07
C PRO A 219 12.05 5.99 -8.21
N SER A 220 11.56 7.11 -8.75
CA SER A 220 12.37 8.01 -9.58
C SER A 220 13.51 8.62 -8.76
N LYS A 221 14.67 8.80 -9.42
CA LYS A 221 15.85 9.49 -8.87
C LYS A 221 15.59 10.92 -8.42
N ILE A 222 14.53 11.56 -8.90
CA ILE A 222 14.19 12.96 -8.58
C ILE A 222 12.85 13.11 -7.86
N ASN A 223 12.14 12.01 -7.63
CA ASN A 223 10.88 12.00 -6.88
C ASN A 223 10.63 10.61 -6.29
N SER A 224 10.81 10.49 -4.97
CA SER A 224 10.71 9.21 -4.25
C SER A 224 9.27 8.71 -4.13
N TYR A 225 8.28 9.55 -4.40
CA TYR A 225 6.88 9.21 -4.18
C TYR A 225 6.21 8.51 -5.38
N MET A 226 6.88 8.46 -6.53
CA MET A 226 6.37 7.79 -7.72
C MET A 226 7.42 6.86 -8.34
N PRO A 227 7.00 5.82 -9.08
CA PRO A 227 7.92 4.93 -9.76
C PRO A 227 8.67 5.62 -10.89
N ALA A 228 9.91 5.18 -11.12
CA ALA A 228 10.57 5.42 -12.40
C ALA A 228 9.97 4.52 -13.48
N GLN A 229 9.89 5.05 -14.69
CA GLN A 229 9.43 4.32 -15.86
C GLN A 229 10.57 3.49 -16.46
N HIS A 230 11.83 3.88 -16.26
CA HIS A 230 12.99 3.18 -16.80
C HIS A 230 14.06 2.90 -15.73
N ALA A 231 14.76 1.77 -15.87
CA ALA A 231 15.78 1.33 -14.90
C ALA A 231 16.91 2.35 -14.70
N GLN A 232 17.26 3.10 -15.75
CA GLN A 232 18.29 4.13 -15.71
C GLN A 232 17.91 5.32 -14.83
N ASN A 233 16.61 5.58 -14.67
CA ASN A 233 16.05 6.71 -13.93
C ASN A 233 15.54 6.31 -12.55
N GLN A 234 15.61 5.02 -12.20
CA GLN A 234 15.17 4.52 -10.91
C GLN A 234 16.31 4.51 -9.88
N ILE A 235 15.97 4.69 -8.61
CA ILE A 235 16.85 4.27 -7.51
C ILE A 235 16.57 2.78 -7.29
N PRO A 236 17.58 1.88 -7.37
CA PRO A 236 17.37 0.44 -7.32
C PRO A 236 17.21 -0.09 -5.88
N VAL A 237 16.38 0.61 -5.11
CA VAL A 237 15.92 0.29 -3.76
C VAL A 237 14.40 0.35 -3.79
N PRO A 238 13.69 -0.79 -3.59
CA PRO A 238 12.23 -0.77 -3.54
C PRO A 238 11.76 -0.05 -2.28
N ILE A 239 10.75 0.81 -2.44
CA ILE A 239 10.01 1.43 -1.35
C ILE A 239 8.72 0.64 -1.12
N PHE A 240 8.56 0.05 0.07
CA PHE A 240 7.34 -0.65 0.48
C PHE A 240 6.35 0.31 1.16
N ARG A 241 5.06 0.22 0.79
CA ARG A 241 3.98 1.08 1.33
C ARG A 241 3.46 0.55 2.68
N MET A 242 3.59 1.32 3.75
CA MET A 242 3.27 0.87 5.11
C MET A 242 1.79 1.03 5.51
N LEU A 243 1.44 0.50 6.68
CA LEU A 243 0.19 0.66 7.43
C LEU A 243 -1.02 -0.15 6.95
N GLY A 244 -0.90 -1.02 5.93
CA GLY A 244 -1.98 -1.94 5.57
C GLY A 244 -3.34 -1.25 5.38
N SER A 245 -3.37 -0.26 4.50
CA SER A 245 -4.54 0.60 4.23
C SER A 245 -5.77 -0.21 3.80
N ASP A 246 -6.96 0.18 4.29
CA ASP A 246 -8.23 -0.35 3.79
C ASP A 246 -8.38 -0.03 2.28
N PRO A 247 -8.51 -1.04 1.40
CA PRO A 247 -8.62 -0.84 -0.05
C PRO A 247 -9.95 -0.19 -0.48
N VAL A 248 -10.98 -0.28 0.33
CA VAL A 248 -12.33 0.22 0.04
C VAL A 248 -12.53 1.59 0.69
N ARG A 249 -12.33 1.71 2.00
CA ARG A 249 -12.77 2.84 2.82
C ARG A 249 -11.75 3.95 2.96
N GLN A 250 -10.45 3.65 3.06
CA GLN A 250 -9.43 4.66 3.39
C GLN A 250 -9.50 5.85 2.44
N TYR A 251 -9.63 5.58 1.14
CA TYR A 251 -9.60 6.61 0.10
C TYR A 251 -10.66 7.70 0.34
N ASP A 252 -11.90 7.30 0.61
CA ASP A 252 -13.05 8.20 0.79
C ASP A 252 -13.24 8.63 2.28
N ASN A 253 -12.35 8.24 3.20
CA ASN A 253 -12.59 8.51 4.62
C ASN A 253 -12.22 9.95 5.01
N GLY A 254 -13.22 10.75 5.37
CA GLY A 254 -13.06 12.17 5.69
C GLY A 254 -13.29 13.08 4.48
N LEU A 255 -13.98 12.61 3.44
CA LEU A 255 -14.42 13.44 2.31
C LEU A 255 -15.07 14.76 2.78
N GLY A 256 -14.67 15.86 2.16
CA GLY A 256 -15.12 17.21 2.49
C GLY A 256 -14.51 17.80 3.77
N THR A 257 -13.60 17.09 4.45
CA THR A 257 -12.88 17.62 5.62
C THR A 257 -11.44 18.01 5.25
N THR A 258 -10.76 18.72 6.14
CA THR A 258 -9.39 19.21 5.90
C THR A 258 -8.32 18.12 5.99
N ARG A 259 -8.64 16.94 6.55
CA ARG A 259 -7.70 15.84 6.77
C ARG A 259 -8.34 14.48 6.55
N GLN A 260 -7.65 13.60 5.84
CA GLN A 260 -8.09 12.22 5.68
C GLN A 260 -8.03 11.49 7.02
N ARG A 261 -9.09 10.75 7.35
CA ARG A 261 -9.10 9.87 8.52
C ARG A 261 -8.33 8.58 8.22
N VAL A 262 -8.15 7.74 9.23
CA VAL A 262 -7.29 6.55 9.14
C VAL A 262 -8.10 5.27 9.36
N VAL A 263 -8.01 4.35 8.39
CA VAL A 263 -8.53 2.98 8.40
C VAL A 263 -7.43 2.08 7.86
N THR A 264 -6.69 1.49 8.78
CA THR A 264 -5.42 0.80 8.53
C THR A 264 -5.32 -0.44 9.40
N LEU A 265 -4.30 -1.26 9.15
CA LEU A 265 -3.95 -2.40 9.98
C LEU A 265 -3.27 -1.98 11.30
N GLU A 266 -3.04 -0.69 11.52
CA GLU A 266 -2.49 -0.17 12.77
C GLU A 266 -3.36 -0.60 13.97
N PRO A 267 -2.80 -1.31 14.96
CA PRO A 267 -3.56 -1.97 16.03
C PRO A 267 -4.33 -1.04 16.97
N VAL A 268 -4.01 0.25 16.95
CA VAL A 268 -4.55 1.27 17.86
C VAL A 268 -5.91 1.83 17.40
N TYR A 269 -6.24 1.70 16.12
CA TYR A 269 -7.48 2.27 15.59
C TYR A 269 -8.66 1.34 15.81
N LYS A 270 -9.69 1.87 16.51
CA LYS A 270 -10.93 1.16 16.82
C LYS A 270 -11.71 0.71 15.58
N PHE A 271 -11.57 1.43 14.47
CA PHE A 271 -12.17 1.11 13.17
C PHE A 271 -11.05 0.85 12.19
N GLY A 272 -10.54 -0.39 12.19
CA GLY A 272 -9.31 -0.80 11.50
C GLY A 272 -8.61 -1.94 12.25
N GLY A 273 -7.30 -1.82 12.47
CA GLY A 273 -6.45 -2.86 13.07
C GLY A 273 -6.80 -3.24 14.51
N GLY A 274 -7.60 -2.44 15.23
CA GLY A 274 -8.13 -2.76 16.55
C GLY A 274 -9.53 -3.42 16.54
N ASP A 275 -10.09 -3.70 15.37
CA ASP A 275 -11.41 -4.33 15.16
C ASP A 275 -11.29 -5.73 14.55
N SER A 276 -11.90 -6.73 15.19
CA SER A 276 -11.82 -8.12 14.74
C SER A 276 -12.55 -8.40 13.44
N THR A 277 -13.68 -7.74 13.20
CA THR A 277 -14.43 -7.95 11.97
C THR A 277 -13.62 -7.45 10.79
N TRP A 278 -13.05 -6.26 10.94
CA TRP A 278 -12.20 -5.64 9.94
C TRP A 278 -10.91 -6.43 9.72
N VAL A 279 -10.18 -6.81 10.77
CA VAL A 279 -8.91 -7.56 10.65
C VAL A 279 -9.12 -8.91 9.95
N ASN A 280 -10.16 -9.66 10.34
CA ASN A 280 -10.47 -10.94 9.70
C ASN A 280 -10.85 -10.76 8.22
N TRP A 281 -11.67 -9.75 7.91
CA TRP A 281 -12.02 -9.44 6.53
C TRP A 281 -10.80 -9.01 5.71
N PHE A 282 -9.98 -8.10 6.22
CA PHE A 282 -8.81 -7.57 5.51
C PHE A 282 -7.85 -8.71 5.14
N PHE A 283 -7.52 -9.58 6.10
CA PHE A 283 -6.64 -10.71 5.82
C PHE A 283 -7.29 -11.76 4.90
N LYS A 284 -8.60 -11.98 4.99
CA LYS A 284 -9.31 -12.87 4.07
C LYS A 284 -9.23 -12.35 2.63
N SER A 285 -9.57 -11.08 2.40
CA SER A 285 -9.47 -10.46 1.07
C SER A 285 -8.02 -10.44 0.59
N PHE A 286 -7.07 -10.11 1.48
CA PHE A 286 -5.64 -10.12 1.19
C PHE A 286 -5.14 -11.48 0.69
N THR A 287 -5.56 -12.59 1.31
CA THR A 287 -5.10 -13.93 0.93
C THR A 287 -5.88 -14.54 -0.23
N ASP A 288 -7.21 -14.39 -0.24
CA ASP A 288 -8.09 -15.19 -1.08
C ASP A 288 -8.40 -14.52 -2.43
N ASP A 289 -8.42 -13.18 -2.48
CA ASP A 289 -8.82 -12.47 -3.69
C ASP A 289 -7.66 -12.41 -4.72
N PRO A 290 -7.98 -12.30 -6.02
CA PRO A 290 -6.98 -12.13 -7.07
C PRO A 290 -6.03 -10.96 -6.81
N SER A 291 -4.76 -11.13 -7.14
CA SER A 291 -3.83 -10.00 -7.23
C SER A 291 -2.72 -10.31 -8.23
N LEU A 292 -2.27 -9.26 -8.88
CA LEU A 292 -1.21 -9.28 -9.88
C LEU A 292 0.15 -9.02 -9.21
N GLY A 293 1.19 -9.71 -9.67
CA GLY A 293 2.57 -9.52 -9.21
C GLY A 293 2.85 -10.07 -7.81
N PHE A 294 2.32 -9.40 -6.79
CA PHE A 294 2.30 -9.84 -5.38
C PHE A 294 1.30 -8.98 -4.59
N ASN A 295 0.84 -9.49 -3.45
CA ASN A 295 0.16 -8.67 -2.46
C ASN A 295 1.07 -8.43 -1.25
N TYR A 296 0.92 -7.28 -0.62
CA TYR A 296 1.76 -6.84 0.49
C TYR A 296 0.96 -6.04 1.51
N THR A 297 1.28 -6.24 2.78
CA THR A 297 0.82 -5.39 3.88
C THR A 297 1.91 -5.30 4.95
N GLN A 298 1.91 -4.20 5.69
CA GLN A 298 2.73 -4.04 6.89
C GLN A 298 1.83 -4.08 8.13
N ALA A 299 2.24 -4.89 9.10
CA ALA A 299 1.70 -4.95 10.45
C ALA A 299 2.77 -4.49 11.46
N GLY A 300 2.40 -4.26 12.72
CA GLY A 300 3.27 -3.65 13.73
C GLY A 300 3.01 -2.15 13.88
N GLN A 301 3.67 -1.51 14.85
CA GLN A 301 3.38 -0.12 15.25
C GLN A 301 4.62 0.56 15.83
N GLU A 302 4.68 1.89 15.77
CA GLU A 302 5.61 2.64 16.62
C GLU A 302 5.36 2.46 18.11
N ASN A 303 6.45 2.43 18.86
CA ASN A 303 6.39 2.40 20.32
C ASN A 303 5.75 3.66 20.93
N SER A 304 5.74 4.80 20.24
CA SER A 304 5.08 6.04 20.68
C SER A 304 3.59 5.89 20.96
N PHE A 305 2.91 4.88 20.42
CA PHE A 305 1.51 4.61 20.77
C PHE A 305 1.31 3.85 22.07
N THR A 306 2.39 3.33 22.68
CA THR A 306 2.41 2.53 23.92
C THR A 306 1.72 1.17 23.81
N TRP A 307 2.16 0.22 24.64
CA TRP A 307 1.58 -1.13 24.67
C TRP A 307 0.08 -1.12 24.98
N ASP A 308 -0.36 -0.36 25.98
CA ASP A 308 -1.75 -0.37 26.44
C ASP A 308 -2.75 -0.03 25.32
N ALA A 309 -2.39 0.90 24.42
CA ALA A 309 -3.24 1.25 23.29
C ALA A 309 -3.24 0.19 22.18
N MET A 310 -2.11 -0.48 21.94
CA MET A 310 -1.96 -1.42 20.82
C MET A 310 -2.21 -2.89 21.18
N ALA A 311 -2.20 -3.23 22.47
CA ALA A 311 -2.25 -4.61 22.98
C ALA A 311 -3.43 -5.39 22.36
N LYS A 312 -4.65 -4.83 22.45
CA LYS A 312 -5.86 -5.44 21.89
C LYS A 312 -5.71 -5.80 20.41
N GLY A 313 -5.18 -4.88 19.59
CA GLY A 313 -5.00 -5.11 18.16
C GLY A 313 -3.92 -6.17 17.88
N LEU A 314 -2.77 -6.09 18.54
CA LEU A 314 -1.67 -7.03 18.33
C LEU A 314 -1.98 -8.44 18.85
N GLU A 315 -2.69 -8.57 19.98
CA GLU A 315 -3.14 -9.85 20.54
C GLU A 315 -4.09 -10.62 19.62
N MET A 316 -4.74 -9.91 18.70
CA MET A 316 -5.59 -10.48 17.66
C MET A 316 -4.84 -10.72 16.35
N GLN A 317 -4.05 -9.73 15.90
CA GLN A 317 -3.37 -9.79 14.61
C GLN A 317 -2.25 -10.84 14.60
N MET A 318 -1.42 -10.91 15.64
CA MET A 318 -0.27 -11.82 15.68
C MET A 318 -0.64 -13.30 15.57
N PRO A 319 -1.59 -13.85 16.35
CA PRO A 319 -2.00 -15.25 16.16
C PRO A 319 -2.63 -15.50 14.77
N LEU A 320 -3.36 -14.53 14.22
CA LEU A 320 -3.94 -14.67 12.88
C LEU A 320 -2.85 -14.72 11.80
N ILE A 321 -1.87 -13.82 11.84
CA ILE A 321 -0.74 -13.81 10.91
C ILE A 321 0.05 -15.12 11.02
N ALA A 322 0.30 -15.61 12.24
CA ALA A 322 0.98 -16.89 12.47
C ALA A 322 0.20 -18.06 11.88
N LYS A 323 -1.12 -18.12 12.11
CA LYS A 323 -1.99 -19.13 11.50
C LYS A 323 -1.91 -19.10 9.98
N LEU A 324 -2.01 -17.92 9.36
CA LEU A 324 -1.95 -17.78 7.89
C LEU A 324 -0.57 -18.18 7.33
N ARG A 325 0.50 -17.89 8.06
CA ARG A 325 1.87 -18.36 7.72
C ARG A 325 1.95 -19.88 7.76
N ASP A 326 1.42 -20.51 8.81
CA ASP A 326 1.46 -21.96 9.02
C ASP A 326 0.53 -22.71 8.04
N GLU A 327 -0.51 -22.03 7.54
CA GLU A 327 -1.34 -22.46 6.42
C GLU A 327 -0.70 -22.19 5.04
N HIS A 328 0.51 -21.61 5.00
CA HIS A 328 1.23 -21.17 3.80
C HIS A 328 0.50 -20.11 2.97
N LYS A 329 -0.53 -19.45 3.50
CA LYS A 329 -1.27 -18.40 2.82
C LYS A 329 -0.52 -17.08 2.74
N VAL A 330 0.40 -16.84 3.68
CA VAL A 330 1.27 -15.66 3.68
C VAL A 330 2.74 -16.03 3.94
N ARG A 331 3.64 -15.22 3.41
CA ARG A 331 5.05 -15.14 3.80
C ARG A 331 5.19 -14.02 4.84
N VAL A 332 5.76 -14.33 5.99
CA VAL A 332 6.13 -13.33 6.99
C VAL A 332 7.62 -13.06 6.85
N GLU A 333 7.97 -11.84 6.48
CA GLU A 333 9.34 -11.48 6.12
C GLU A 333 9.81 -10.23 6.87
N THR A 334 11.12 -10.11 7.02
CA THR A 334 11.79 -8.83 7.32
C THR A 334 11.75 -7.92 6.10
N LEU A 335 11.93 -6.62 6.29
CA LEU A 335 11.94 -5.65 5.21
C LEU A 335 13.13 -5.89 4.26
N GLU A 336 14.29 -6.28 4.80
CA GLU A 336 15.46 -6.69 4.04
C GLU A 336 15.17 -7.90 3.14
N GLN A 337 14.52 -8.95 3.69
CA GLN A 337 14.15 -10.14 2.91
C GLN A 337 13.23 -9.77 1.75
N SER A 338 12.20 -8.95 2.01
CA SER A 338 11.31 -8.43 0.97
C SER A 338 12.09 -7.65 -0.09
N GLY A 339 12.99 -6.75 0.32
CA GLY A 339 13.78 -5.92 -0.60
C GLY A 339 14.72 -6.73 -1.49
N ARG A 340 15.44 -7.70 -0.91
CA ARG A 340 16.30 -8.62 -1.68
C ARG A 340 15.50 -9.49 -2.62
N TRP A 341 14.35 -10.03 -2.18
CA TRP A 341 13.45 -10.80 -3.03
C TRP A 341 12.93 -9.96 -4.20
N PHE A 342 12.44 -8.76 -3.92
CA PHE A 342 11.90 -7.85 -4.94
C PHE A 342 12.96 -7.53 -5.99
N LYS A 343 14.17 -7.17 -5.55
CA LYS A 343 15.30 -6.88 -6.44
C LYS A 343 15.77 -8.06 -7.27
N LYS A 344 15.71 -9.27 -6.74
CA LYS A 344 16.01 -10.48 -7.50
C LYS A 344 14.92 -10.77 -8.55
N LYS A 345 13.66 -10.46 -8.25
CA LYS A 345 12.50 -10.81 -9.08
C LYS A 345 12.22 -9.79 -10.17
N TYR A 346 12.39 -8.50 -9.87
CA TYR A 346 11.90 -7.39 -10.71
C TYR A 346 13.04 -6.44 -11.09
N PRO A 347 13.38 -6.29 -12.39
CA PRO A 347 14.38 -5.32 -12.83
C PRO A 347 13.87 -3.87 -12.78
N VAL A 348 12.55 -3.69 -12.96
CA VAL A 348 11.81 -2.41 -12.87
C VAL A 348 10.56 -2.64 -12.04
N THR A 349 9.91 -1.56 -11.59
CA THR A 349 8.66 -1.64 -10.84
C THR A 349 7.63 -2.48 -11.61
N PRO A 350 7.12 -3.59 -11.06
CA PRO A 350 6.12 -4.42 -11.72
C PRO A 350 4.75 -3.75 -11.69
N ALA A 351 3.84 -4.23 -12.54
CA ALA A 351 2.42 -3.99 -12.32
C ALA A 351 1.92 -4.87 -11.16
N THR A 352 1.09 -4.30 -10.30
CA THR A 352 0.45 -5.01 -9.18
C THR A 352 -1.02 -4.68 -9.08
N SER A 353 -1.77 -5.51 -8.37
CA SER A 353 -3.15 -5.18 -8.02
C SER A 353 -3.52 -5.66 -6.62
N PHE A 354 -4.55 -5.02 -6.06
CA PHE A 354 -5.26 -5.49 -4.87
C PHE A 354 -6.74 -5.42 -5.17
N THR A 355 -7.44 -6.53 -5.01
CA THR A 355 -8.89 -6.58 -5.21
C THR A 355 -9.63 -6.90 -3.92
N VAL A 356 -10.86 -6.41 -3.83
CA VAL A 356 -11.87 -6.88 -2.88
C VAL A 356 -13.07 -7.34 -3.71
N SER A 357 -13.30 -8.65 -3.72
CA SER A 357 -14.45 -9.28 -4.38
C SER A 357 -15.68 -9.30 -3.47
N ASN A 358 -15.46 -9.33 -2.16
CA ASN A 358 -16.48 -9.33 -1.12
C ASN A 358 -16.02 -8.48 0.06
N ASP A 359 -16.73 -7.39 0.33
CA ASP A 359 -16.43 -6.50 1.47
C ASP A 359 -16.94 -7.09 2.80
N ILE A 360 -16.78 -6.35 3.91
CA ILE A 360 -17.26 -6.73 5.24
C ILE A 360 -18.77 -7.08 5.21
N PRO A 361 -19.26 -7.92 6.16
CA PRO A 361 -20.68 -8.27 6.24
C PRO A 361 -21.60 -7.04 6.20
N GLY A 362 -22.63 -7.10 5.35
CA GLY A 362 -23.60 -6.02 5.16
C GLY A 362 -23.19 -4.95 4.14
N SER A 363 -21.98 -5.02 3.57
CA SER A 363 -21.56 -4.15 2.48
C SER A 363 -21.67 -4.84 1.12
N ASP A 364 -22.04 -4.07 0.10
CA ASP A 364 -22.08 -4.50 -1.30
C ASP A 364 -20.88 -4.01 -2.12
N LEU A 365 -19.85 -3.43 -1.48
CA LEU A 365 -18.74 -2.84 -2.20
C LEU A 365 -17.81 -3.89 -2.81
N LYS A 366 -17.23 -3.56 -3.97
CA LYS A 366 -16.12 -4.30 -4.60
C LYS A 366 -15.13 -3.30 -5.17
N THR A 367 -13.84 -3.63 -5.16
CA THR A 367 -12.84 -2.72 -5.70
C THR A 367 -11.66 -3.43 -6.31
N VAL A 368 -11.02 -2.74 -7.27
CA VAL A 368 -9.68 -3.06 -7.73
C VAL A 368 -8.81 -1.81 -7.65
N TRP A 369 -7.65 -1.94 -7.01
CA TRP A 369 -6.50 -1.07 -7.21
C TRP A 369 -5.57 -1.75 -8.20
N TYR A 370 -5.19 -1.04 -9.25
CA TYR A 370 -4.15 -1.47 -10.18
C TYR A 370 -3.06 -0.41 -10.24
N ASN A 371 -1.82 -0.84 -10.11
CA ASN A 371 -0.65 0.02 -10.19
C ASN A 371 0.30 -0.50 -11.28
N SER A 372 0.92 0.42 -11.99
CA SER A 372 2.05 0.17 -12.87
C SER A 372 3.10 1.25 -12.66
N ARG A 373 4.22 1.18 -13.38
CA ARG A 373 5.21 2.26 -13.37
C ARG A 373 4.80 3.51 -14.17
N PHE A 374 3.64 3.50 -14.82
CA PHE A 374 3.14 4.63 -15.62
C PHE A 374 1.90 5.29 -15.02
N TYR A 375 1.07 4.53 -14.28
CA TYR A 375 -0.13 5.07 -13.65
C TYR A 375 -0.63 4.16 -12.54
N ARG A 376 -1.55 4.69 -11.74
CA ARG A 376 -2.45 3.92 -10.89
C ARG A 376 -3.91 4.18 -11.25
N ILE A 377 -4.79 3.25 -10.92
CA ILE A 377 -6.24 3.41 -11.02
C ILE A 377 -6.93 2.72 -9.86
N ASN A 378 -8.03 3.32 -9.38
CA ASN A 378 -9.01 2.63 -8.56
C ASN A 378 -10.40 2.64 -9.17
N MET A 379 -11.02 1.46 -9.19
CA MET A 379 -12.39 1.24 -9.60
C MET A 379 -13.17 0.69 -8.40
N LEU A 380 -14.31 1.30 -8.09
CA LEU A 380 -15.21 0.92 -7.01
C LEU A 380 -16.59 0.60 -7.60
N TRP A 381 -17.13 -0.55 -7.23
CA TRP A 381 -18.53 -0.89 -7.46
C TRP A 381 -19.30 -0.66 -6.17
N GLU A 382 -20.32 0.18 -6.23
CA GLU A 382 -21.20 0.61 -5.14
C GLU A 382 -22.64 0.66 -5.66
N ASP A 383 -23.59 0.04 -4.95
CA ASP A 383 -24.99 -0.11 -5.35
C ASP A 383 -25.16 -0.68 -6.78
N GLY A 384 -24.28 -1.61 -7.14
CA GLY A 384 -24.24 -2.21 -8.48
C GLY A 384 -23.87 -1.23 -9.60
N SER A 385 -23.29 -0.06 -9.33
CA SER A 385 -22.73 0.87 -10.33
C SER A 385 -21.21 0.99 -10.22
N LEU A 386 -20.54 1.30 -11.34
CA LEU A 386 -19.10 1.55 -11.38
C LEU A 386 -18.78 3.04 -11.21
N ARG A 387 -17.86 3.34 -10.28
CA ARG A 387 -17.15 4.61 -10.15
C ARG A 387 -15.64 4.39 -10.28
N ILE A 388 -15.00 4.99 -11.27
CA ILE A 388 -13.53 5.13 -11.28
C ILE A 388 -13.23 6.37 -10.45
N ARG A 389 -12.72 6.19 -9.24
CA ARG A 389 -12.51 7.29 -8.30
C ARG A 389 -11.08 7.81 -8.27
N ASP A 390 -10.13 7.10 -8.88
CA ASP A 390 -8.73 7.51 -8.88
C ASP A 390 -8.07 7.13 -10.21
N ILE A 391 -7.38 8.07 -10.85
CA ILE A 391 -6.41 7.85 -11.92
C ILE A 391 -5.30 8.90 -11.74
N HIS A 392 -4.09 8.44 -11.46
CA HIS A 392 -2.89 9.29 -11.42
C HIS A 392 -1.84 8.76 -12.37
N LEU A 393 -1.18 9.67 -13.09
CA LEU A 393 -0.07 9.36 -13.99
C LEU A 393 1.26 9.58 -13.29
N PHE A 394 2.25 8.76 -13.67
CA PHE A 394 3.61 8.82 -13.17
C PHE A 394 4.55 9.27 -14.29
N ASP A 395 5.30 10.34 -14.04
CA ASP A 395 6.32 10.86 -14.94
C ASP A 395 7.66 10.93 -14.21
N GLU A 396 8.62 10.11 -14.59
CA GLU A 396 9.92 10.07 -13.92
C GLU A 396 10.71 11.38 -14.04
N LYS A 397 10.26 12.30 -14.93
CA LYS A 397 10.78 13.65 -15.10
C LYS A 397 10.05 14.70 -14.25
N PHE A 398 9.08 14.33 -13.40
CA PHE A 398 8.37 15.26 -12.51
C PHE A 398 9.10 15.34 -11.16
N PRO A 399 9.91 16.39 -10.92
CA PRO A 399 10.72 16.48 -9.72
C PRO A 399 9.87 16.72 -8.48
N SER A 400 10.29 16.15 -7.35
CA SER A 400 9.82 16.60 -6.04
C SER A 400 10.33 18.01 -5.76
N VAL A 401 9.52 18.85 -5.12
CA VAL A 401 9.96 20.16 -4.63
C VAL A 401 11.13 20.06 -3.63
N TYR A 402 11.30 18.91 -2.97
CA TYR A 402 12.36 18.66 -1.99
C TYR A 402 13.65 18.10 -2.58
N GLU A 403 13.69 17.88 -3.90
CA GLU A 403 14.88 17.34 -4.58
C GLU A 403 16.08 18.30 -4.44
N THR A 404 15.83 19.59 -4.62
CA THR A 404 16.90 20.62 -4.60
C THR A 404 16.76 21.61 -3.45
N LYS A 405 15.60 21.68 -2.80
CA LYS A 405 15.29 22.68 -1.77
C LYS A 405 14.92 22.02 -0.45
N ALA A 406 15.26 22.69 0.64
CA ALA A 406 14.77 22.34 1.96
C ALA A 406 13.33 22.84 2.15
N ALA A 407 12.51 22.05 2.82
CA ALA A 407 11.21 22.47 3.32
C ALA A 407 11.39 23.58 4.36
N THR A 408 10.61 24.65 4.25
CA THR A 408 10.65 25.78 5.19
C THR A 408 9.41 25.84 6.08
N SER A 409 8.32 25.15 5.71
CA SER A 409 7.09 25.05 6.48
C SER A 409 7.05 23.77 7.33
N ASN A 410 6.15 23.75 8.31
CA ASN A 410 5.90 22.54 9.11
C ASN A 410 5.23 21.42 8.32
N GLU A 411 4.87 21.67 7.06
CA GLU A 411 4.16 20.75 6.20
C GLU A 411 5.01 20.27 5.03
N CYS A 412 4.79 19.03 4.59
CA CYS A 412 5.38 18.52 3.36
C CYS A 412 4.34 17.88 2.45
N THR A 413 4.52 18.03 1.14
CA THR A 413 3.59 17.56 0.13
C THR A 413 4.32 16.80 -0.97
N PHE A 414 3.90 15.56 -1.19
CA PHE A 414 4.35 14.73 -2.28
C PHE A 414 3.13 14.37 -3.14
N PHE A 415 3.21 14.72 -4.42
CA PHE A 415 2.14 14.52 -5.37
C PHE A 415 2.62 13.80 -6.63
N THR A 416 1.67 13.31 -7.39
CA THR A 416 1.83 12.85 -8.77
C THR A 416 0.88 13.63 -9.68
N LEU A 417 0.57 13.14 -10.88
CA LEU A 417 -0.21 13.89 -11.87
C LEU A 417 -1.67 13.39 -11.91
N PRO A 418 -2.64 14.07 -11.26
CA PRO A 418 -4.02 13.59 -11.20
C PRO A 418 -4.74 13.72 -12.54
N VAL A 419 -5.52 12.70 -12.91
CA VAL A 419 -6.48 12.74 -14.02
C VAL A 419 -7.89 12.53 -13.49
N VAL A 420 -8.03 11.67 -12.48
CA VAL A 420 -9.24 11.49 -11.69
C VAL A 420 -8.84 11.47 -10.23
N ASP A 421 -9.40 12.38 -9.42
CA ASP A 421 -9.17 12.45 -7.98
C ASP A 421 -10.50 12.63 -7.24
N GLY A 422 -11.08 11.49 -6.88
CA GLY A 422 -12.37 11.43 -6.20
C GLY A 422 -12.31 11.97 -4.77
N TYR A 423 -11.14 12.05 -4.15
CA TYR A 423 -11.05 12.57 -2.79
C TYR A 423 -11.03 14.10 -2.76
N ILE A 424 -10.11 14.71 -3.52
CA ILE A 424 -9.89 16.17 -3.50
C ILE A 424 -11.02 16.91 -4.22
N TRP A 425 -11.63 16.29 -5.24
CA TRP A 425 -12.66 16.97 -6.05
C TRP A 425 -14.09 16.70 -5.59
N SER A 426 -14.26 16.04 -4.44
CA SER A 426 -15.57 15.77 -3.84
C SER A 426 -15.96 16.80 -2.79
N LYS A 427 -17.27 16.87 -2.54
CA LYS A 427 -17.89 17.44 -1.35
C LYS A 427 -18.79 16.38 -0.71
N PRO A 428 -19.21 16.51 0.57
CA PRO A 428 -20.01 15.49 1.25
C PRO A 428 -21.29 15.09 0.50
N ASP A 429 -21.89 16.02 -0.24
CA ASP A 429 -23.10 15.86 -1.04
C ASP A 429 -22.84 15.61 -2.54
N HIS A 430 -21.58 15.67 -2.98
CA HIS A 430 -21.21 15.50 -4.39
C HIS A 430 -19.90 14.71 -4.52
N ILE A 431 -20.03 13.41 -4.78
CA ILE A 431 -18.90 12.49 -4.88
C ILE A 431 -18.38 12.43 -6.31
N ALA A 432 -17.15 12.92 -6.49
CA ALA A 432 -16.44 12.96 -7.76
C ALA A 432 -15.93 11.59 -8.22
N GLY A 433 -15.75 11.47 -9.54
CA GLY A 433 -15.21 10.30 -10.21
C GLY A 433 -15.81 10.09 -11.60
N LEU A 434 -15.23 9.16 -12.38
CA LEU A 434 -15.84 8.74 -13.64
C LEU A 434 -16.97 7.77 -13.39
N ARG A 435 -18.14 8.07 -13.93
CA ARG A 435 -19.32 7.21 -13.83
C ARG A 435 -19.71 6.68 -15.20
N LEU A 436 -19.94 5.37 -15.26
CA LEU A 436 -20.49 4.74 -16.46
C LEU A 436 -21.98 5.06 -16.56
N LYS A 437 -22.33 5.81 -17.60
CA LYS A 437 -23.70 6.21 -17.91
C LYS A 437 -24.10 5.68 -19.27
N LYS A 438 -25.41 5.58 -19.50
CA LYS A 438 -26.00 5.32 -20.80
C LYS A 438 -27.18 6.23 -21.06
N MET A 439 -27.52 6.39 -22.32
CA MET A 439 -28.74 7.08 -22.75
C MET A 439 -29.91 6.10 -22.79
N VAL A 440 -30.99 6.42 -22.07
CA VAL A 440 -32.29 5.73 -22.14
C VAL A 440 -33.36 6.81 -22.28
N ASP A 441 -34.15 6.75 -23.37
CA ASP A 441 -35.23 7.71 -23.66
C ASP A 441 -34.81 9.19 -23.53
N GLY A 442 -33.60 9.51 -24.03
CA GLY A 442 -33.04 10.86 -23.98
C GLY A 442 -32.51 11.31 -22.61
N LYS A 443 -32.50 10.42 -21.61
CA LYS A 443 -31.97 10.68 -20.26
C LYS A 443 -30.72 9.85 -19.99
N GLU A 444 -29.78 10.44 -19.26
CA GLU A 444 -28.60 9.76 -18.78
C GLU A 444 -28.90 9.02 -17.49
N VAL A 445 -28.63 7.72 -17.47
CA VAL A 445 -28.81 6.87 -16.30
C VAL A 445 -27.53 6.10 -16.02
N LEU A 446 -27.26 5.84 -14.73
CA LEU A 446 -26.13 5.01 -14.33
C LEU A 446 -26.33 3.58 -14.83
N VAL A 447 -25.27 3.01 -15.40
CA VAL A 447 -25.26 1.59 -15.73
C VAL A 447 -25.19 0.78 -14.44
N LYS A 448 -26.00 -0.28 -14.38
CA LYS A 448 -26.10 -1.22 -13.27
C LYS A 448 -25.70 -2.63 -13.71
N GLY A 449 -25.05 -3.35 -12.81
CA GLY A 449 -24.62 -4.73 -13.05
C GLY A 449 -24.44 -5.51 -11.75
N TYR A 450 -24.03 -6.77 -11.91
CA TYR A 450 -23.74 -7.70 -10.83
C TYR A 450 -22.33 -7.47 -10.24
N SER A 451 -21.82 -8.43 -9.47
CA SER A 451 -20.43 -8.38 -9.00
C SER A 451 -19.45 -8.51 -10.18
N PRO A 452 -18.40 -7.68 -10.25
CA PRO A 452 -17.33 -7.84 -11.24
C PRO A 452 -16.49 -9.09 -10.93
N VAL A 453 -15.87 -9.66 -11.97
CA VAL A 453 -14.90 -10.76 -11.86
C VAL A 453 -13.53 -10.23 -12.24
N PHE A 454 -12.55 -10.39 -11.35
CA PHE A 454 -11.18 -9.94 -11.56
C PHE A 454 -10.28 -11.10 -11.96
N THR A 455 -9.56 -10.99 -13.07
CA THR A 455 -8.66 -12.04 -13.57
C THR A 455 -7.32 -11.44 -13.97
N ASN A 456 -6.21 -12.05 -13.56
CA ASN A 456 -4.89 -11.63 -14.03
C ASN A 456 -4.68 -12.09 -15.47
N THR A 457 -4.16 -11.21 -16.33
CA THR A 457 -3.78 -11.52 -17.70
C THR A 457 -2.25 -11.40 -17.86
N GLY A 458 -1.59 -12.56 -17.93
CA GLY A 458 -0.13 -12.63 -18.01
C GLY A 458 0.55 -12.09 -16.75
N LYS A 459 1.73 -11.46 -16.91
CA LYS A 459 2.57 -10.97 -15.80
C LYS A 459 2.26 -9.54 -15.36
N SER A 460 1.52 -8.79 -16.18
CA SER A 460 1.38 -7.35 -16.01
C SER A 460 0.00 -6.81 -16.40
N GLY A 461 -0.95 -7.69 -16.70
CA GLY A 461 -2.31 -7.30 -17.09
C GLY A 461 -3.33 -7.75 -16.06
N MET A 462 -4.43 -7.01 -15.99
CA MET A 462 -5.63 -7.40 -15.25
C MET A 462 -6.84 -7.17 -16.14
N HIS A 463 -7.68 -8.18 -16.22
CA HIS A 463 -8.95 -8.16 -16.93
C HIS A 463 -10.10 -8.18 -15.92
N ILE A 464 -11.12 -7.36 -16.19
CA ILE A 464 -12.30 -7.23 -15.36
C ILE A 464 -13.51 -7.44 -16.25
N SER A 465 -14.30 -8.48 -15.97
CA SER A 465 -15.57 -8.73 -16.64
C SER A 465 -16.71 -8.36 -15.71
N TRP A 466 -17.59 -7.49 -16.18
CA TRP A 466 -18.71 -6.96 -15.39
C TRP A 466 -20.03 -7.17 -16.12
N ARG A 467 -20.80 -8.15 -15.63
CA ARG A 467 -22.11 -8.48 -16.18
C ARG A 467 -23.13 -7.40 -15.86
N LEU A 468 -23.79 -6.88 -16.89
CA LEU A 468 -24.80 -5.84 -16.75
C LEU A 468 -26.19 -6.43 -16.50
N ASN A 469 -27.05 -5.69 -15.80
CA ASN A 469 -28.39 -6.15 -15.43
C ASN A 469 -29.28 -6.42 -16.65
N GLU A 470 -29.15 -5.61 -17.69
CA GLU A 470 -29.94 -5.72 -18.92
C GLU A 470 -29.32 -6.66 -19.96
N GLY A 471 -28.26 -7.38 -19.57
CA GLY A 471 -27.50 -8.27 -20.45
C GLY A 471 -26.30 -7.60 -21.11
N GLY A 472 -25.37 -8.44 -21.56
CA GLY A 472 -24.05 -8.02 -22.04
C GLY A 472 -23.01 -7.99 -20.92
N MET A 473 -21.75 -7.81 -21.33
CA MET A 473 -20.60 -7.65 -20.44
C MET A 473 -19.90 -6.35 -20.77
N LEU A 474 -19.57 -5.56 -19.74
CA LEU A 474 -18.53 -4.55 -19.85
C LEU A 474 -17.21 -5.20 -19.47
N GLU A 475 -16.26 -5.14 -20.39
CA GLU A 475 -14.93 -5.69 -20.25
C GLU A 475 -13.89 -4.57 -20.10
N ILE A 476 -12.95 -4.76 -19.18
CA ILE A 476 -11.92 -3.75 -18.87
C ILE A 476 -10.56 -4.44 -18.80
N ASP A 477 -9.67 -4.07 -19.71
CA ASP A 477 -8.28 -4.50 -19.70
C ASP A 477 -7.38 -3.39 -19.18
N LEU A 478 -6.67 -3.69 -18.10
CA LEU A 478 -5.63 -2.84 -17.52
C LEU A 478 -4.27 -3.46 -17.86
N THR A 479 -3.38 -2.68 -18.48
CA THR A 479 -2.00 -3.07 -18.79
C THR A 479 -1.04 -2.03 -18.25
N GLU A 480 0.28 -2.19 -18.39
CA GLU A 480 1.23 -1.18 -17.87
C GLU A 480 1.00 0.21 -18.44
N LYS A 481 0.48 0.34 -19.67
CA LYS A 481 0.42 1.62 -20.39
C LYS A 481 -0.95 1.98 -20.93
N GLN A 482 -1.93 1.09 -20.82
CA GLN A 482 -3.24 1.26 -21.45
C GLN A 482 -4.36 0.81 -20.52
N ILE A 483 -5.45 1.58 -20.57
CA ILE A 483 -6.76 1.17 -20.08
C ILE A 483 -7.64 1.00 -21.31
N LYS A 484 -8.20 -0.18 -21.51
CA LYS A 484 -9.18 -0.45 -22.56
C LYS A 484 -10.50 -0.85 -21.90
N ILE A 485 -11.58 -0.20 -22.27
CA ILE A 485 -12.94 -0.47 -21.78
C ILE A 485 -13.81 -0.73 -23.00
N TYR A 486 -14.52 -1.85 -23.04
CA TYR A 486 -15.33 -2.23 -24.19
C TYR A 486 -16.55 -3.07 -23.80
N MET A 487 -17.56 -3.11 -24.65
CA MET A 487 -18.73 -3.98 -24.47
C MET A 487 -18.57 -5.25 -25.31
N ASP A 488 -18.80 -6.42 -24.73
CA ASP A 488 -18.93 -7.67 -25.50
C ASP A 488 -20.34 -7.79 -26.08
N ASN A 489 -20.40 -8.14 -27.35
CA ASN A 489 -21.35 -7.63 -28.34
C ASN A 489 -22.82 -8.04 -28.08
N LYS A 490 -23.65 -7.09 -27.62
CA LYS A 490 -25.13 -7.06 -27.77
C LYS A 490 -25.60 -5.61 -27.91
N ALA A 491 -26.08 -5.26 -29.11
CA ALA A 491 -26.83 -4.04 -29.46
C ALA A 491 -26.35 -2.72 -28.82
N SER A 492 -25.56 -1.94 -29.58
CA SER A 492 -25.23 -0.51 -29.42
C SER A 492 -25.71 0.12 -28.10
N TYR A 493 -25.07 -0.23 -26.99
CA TYR A 493 -25.23 0.50 -25.75
C TYR A 493 -24.72 1.91 -26.03
N ASN A 494 -25.59 2.92 -26.05
CA ASN A 494 -25.14 4.31 -26.13
C ASN A 494 -24.60 4.71 -24.75
N TRP A 495 -23.35 4.32 -24.48
CA TRP A 495 -22.70 4.46 -23.18
C TRP A 495 -21.58 5.50 -23.22
N CYS A 496 -21.27 6.07 -22.07
CA CYS A 496 -20.16 7.01 -21.90
C CYS A 496 -19.64 6.96 -20.46
N LEU A 497 -18.45 7.53 -20.26
CA LEU A 497 -17.89 7.82 -18.94
C LEU A 497 -17.89 9.32 -18.72
N ASP A 498 -18.60 9.76 -17.70
CA ASP A 498 -18.64 11.17 -17.29
C ASP A 498 -17.79 11.42 -16.08
N MET A 499 -16.92 12.42 -16.17
CA MET A 499 -16.15 12.91 -15.03
C MET A 499 -16.99 13.90 -14.23
N ASP A 500 -17.59 13.44 -13.13
CA ASP A 500 -18.33 14.31 -12.22
C ASP A 500 -17.37 14.90 -11.19
N VAL A 501 -17.47 16.21 -10.93
CA VAL A 501 -16.64 16.94 -9.94
C VAL A 501 -17.52 17.90 -9.15
N ALA A 502 -17.20 18.09 -7.87
CA ALA A 502 -17.96 19.02 -7.04
C ALA A 502 -17.85 20.46 -7.57
N PRO A 503 -18.93 21.26 -7.48
CA PRO A 503 -18.90 22.65 -7.90
C PRO A 503 -17.77 23.44 -7.23
N GLY A 504 -16.93 24.09 -8.05
CA GLY A 504 -15.79 24.88 -7.59
C GLY A 504 -14.53 24.07 -7.25
N ALA A 505 -14.51 22.76 -7.48
CA ALA A 505 -13.30 21.96 -7.31
C ALA A 505 -12.18 22.44 -8.24
N ALA A 506 -10.97 22.62 -7.68
CA ALA A 506 -9.78 22.94 -8.46
C ALA A 506 -9.30 21.69 -9.18
N THR A 507 -9.47 21.66 -10.51
CA THR A 507 -9.07 20.53 -11.36
C THR A 507 -7.88 20.93 -12.24
N PRO A 508 -7.08 19.97 -12.71
CA PRO A 508 -5.89 20.27 -13.52
C PRO A 508 -6.24 20.54 -15.00
N TYR A 509 -7.51 20.47 -15.40
CA TYR A 509 -7.91 20.49 -16.82
C TYR A 509 -7.73 21.88 -17.43
N ILE A 510 -6.99 21.96 -18.54
CA ILE A 510 -6.78 23.19 -19.31
C ILE A 510 -7.73 23.24 -20.50
N ASN A 511 -7.71 22.20 -21.33
CA ASN A 511 -8.58 22.08 -22.49
C ASN A 511 -8.88 20.61 -22.82
N ILE A 512 -10.00 20.40 -23.50
CA ILE A 512 -10.52 19.09 -23.87
C ILE A 512 -10.62 19.07 -25.40
N ASN A 513 -9.83 18.22 -26.04
CA ASN A 513 -9.87 17.96 -27.48
C ASN A 513 -10.35 16.53 -27.72
N PRO A 514 -10.91 16.21 -28.91
CA PRO A 514 -11.48 14.89 -29.20
C PRO A 514 -10.59 13.68 -28.85
N LYS A 515 -9.28 13.79 -28.97
CA LYS A 515 -8.33 12.68 -28.68
C LYS A 515 -7.39 12.96 -27.51
N GLN A 516 -7.53 14.09 -26.83
CA GLN A 516 -6.56 14.53 -25.83
C GLN A 516 -7.17 15.47 -24.79
N LEU A 517 -6.98 15.12 -23.51
CA LEU A 517 -7.25 15.99 -22.37
C LEU A 517 -5.91 16.59 -21.92
N ASN A 518 -5.77 17.91 -22.01
CA ASN A 518 -4.58 18.62 -21.56
C ASN A 518 -4.74 19.08 -20.13
N CYS A 519 -3.74 18.80 -19.31
CA CYS A 519 -3.74 19.07 -17.89
C CYS A 519 -2.48 19.85 -17.48
N ARG A 520 -2.61 20.62 -16.40
CA ARG A 520 -1.48 21.21 -15.68
C ARG A 520 -1.69 21.05 -14.18
N PHE A 521 -0.69 20.49 -13.53
CA PHE A 521 -0.63 20.35 -12.09
C PHE A 521 0.68 20.96 -11.62
N GLU A 522 0.59 21.89 -10.66
CA GLU A 522 1.69 22.79 -10.31
C GLU A 522 2.29 23.46 -11.56
N ASN A 523 3.58 23.25 -11.81
CA ASN A 523 4.31 23.79 -12.96
C ASN A 523 4.54 22.75 -14.07
N THR A 524 3.82 21.63 -14.03
CA THR A 524 4.01 20.51 -14.96
C THR A 524 2.79 20.35 -15.85
N ASN A 525 3.00 20.49 -17.17
CA ASN A 525 2.01 20.13 -18.18
C ASN A 525 2.07 18.64 -18.48
N TYR A 526 0.91 18.02 -18.66
CA TYR A 526 0.76 16.61 -19.04
C TYR A 526 -0.56 16.42 -19.78
N LYS A 527 -0.79 15.20 -20.28
CA LYS A 527 -2.00 14.89 -21.04
C LYS A 527 -2.41 13.43 -20.87
N LEU A 528 -3.71 13.22 -21.02
CA LEU A 528 -4.30 11.90 -21.27
C LEU A 528 -4.70 11.82 -22.74
N LYS A 529 -4.26 10.78 -23.44
CA LYS A 529 -4.67 10.54 -24.84
C LYS A 529 -5.71 9.43 -24.92
N ALA A 530 -6.73 9.65 -25.74
CA ALA A 530 -7.64 8.60 -26.18
C ALA A 530 -7.16 8.08 -27.53
N LEU A 531 -6.64 6.85 -27.57
CA LEU A 531 -6.29 6.16 -28.82
C LEU A 531 -7.57 5.74 -29.57
N GLN A 532 -8.59 5.34 -28.82
CA GLN A 532 -9.94 5.03 -29.31
C GLN A 532 -10.95 5.67 -28.37
N GLY A 533 -12.07 6.14 -28.94
CA GLY A 533 -13.05 6.97 -28.23
C GLY A 533 -12.78 8.46 -28.38
N THR A 534 -13.73 9.27 -27.92
CA THR A 534 -13.73 10.73 -28.07
C THR A 534 -13.95 11.42 -26.72
N LEU A 535 -13.08 12.39 -26.43
CA LEU A 535 -13.17 13.31 -25.30
C LEU A 535 -13.98 14.56 -25.68
N SER A 536 -14.91 14.97 -24.82
CA SER A 536 -15.70 16.19 -25.04
C SER A 536 -16.09 16.87 -23.73
N LYS A 537 -16.61 18.10 -23.83
CA LYS A 537 -17.26 18.80 -22.72
C LYS A 537 -18.79 18.63 -22.86
N PRO A 538 -19.44 17.81 -22.02
CA PRO A 538 -20.89 17.62 -22.10
C PRO A 538 -21.65 18.83 -21.53
N ALA A 539 -22.90 19.01 -21.97
CA ALA A 539 -23.78 20.09 -21.51
C ALA A 539 -24.41 19.84 -20.12
N ASN A 540 -24.27 18.62 -19.58
CA ASN A 540 -24.87 18.19 -18.33
C ASN A 540 -24.11 18.65 -17.06
N GLY A 541 -23.02 19.41 -17.22
CA GLY A 541 -22.20 19.93 -16.12
C GLY A 541 -20.98 19.07 -15.75
N SER A 542 -20.85 17.84 -16.25
CA SER A 542 -19.65 17.01 -16.00
C SER A 542 -18.39 17.71 -16.52
N ALA A 543 -17.25 17.48 -15.85
CA ALA A 543 -15.97 18.11 -16.17
C ALA A 543 -15.54 17.80 -17.62
N TRP A 544 -15.68 16.54 -18.03
CA TRP A 544 -15.48 16.04 -19.39
C TRP A 544 -16.18 14.68 -19.55
N ARG A 545 -16.38 14.26 -20.79
CA ARG A 545 -16.98 12.98 -21.18
C ARG A 545 -16.03 12.19 -22.07
N LEU A 546 -15.96 10.88 -21.85
CA LEU A 546 -15.40 9.91 -22.79
C LEU A 546 -16.52 9.09 -23.41
N THR A 547 -16.65 9.15 -24.74
CA THR A 547 -17.59 8.34 -25.53
C THR A 547 -16.79 7.28 -26.31
N PRO A 548 -17.23 6.02 -26.38
CA PRO A 548 -16.58 4.99 -27.18
C PRO A 548 -16.60 5.34 -28.67
N GLU A 549 -15.61 4.82 -29.40
CA GLU A 549 -15.60 4.80 -30.86
C GLU A 549 -15.80 3.35 -31.29
N GLY A 550 -16.91 3.06 -31.98
CA GLY A 550 -17.46 1.71 -31.97
C GLY A 550 -17.91 1.35 -30.55
N ASP A 551 -17.47 0.19 -30.05
CA ASP A 551 -17.84 -0.29 -28.72
C ASP A 551 -16.71 -0.18 -27.68
N ALA A 552 -15.65 0.58 -27.97
CA ALA A 552 -14.48 0.65 -27.10
C ALA A 552 -13.93 2.06 -26.86
N ILE A 553 -13.33 2.23 -25.68
CA ILE A 553 -12.46 3.34 -25.29
C ILE A 553 -11.08 2.74 -25.02
N VAL A 554 -10.04 3.36 -25.55
CA VAL A 554 -8.64 2.99 -25.26
C VAL A 554 -7.88 4.24 -24.88
N LEU A 555 -7.35 4.27 -23.66
CA LEU A 555 -6.52 5.36 -23.14
C LEU A 555 -5.05 4.98 -23.18
N ASP A 556 -4.19 5.92 -23.53
CA ASP A 556 -2.72 5.81 -23.42
C ASP A 556 -2.23 6.56 -22.19
N LEU A 557 -1.65 5.80 -21.25
CA LEU A 557 -1.12 6.24 -19.97
C LEU A 557 0.41 6.28 -19.98
N GLY A 558 1.05 5.77 -21.05
CA GLY A 558 2.50 5.68 -21.18
C GLY A 558 3.15 6.88 -21.87
N ASN A 559 2.39 7.69 -22.60
CA ASN A 559 2.93 8.82 -23.39
C ASN A 559 2.53 10.19 -22.83
N LEU A 560 3.31 10.67 -21.87
CA LEU A 560 3.09 11.95 -21.18
C LEU A 560 3.70 13.16 -21.92
N THR A 561 3.92 13.09 -23.24
CA THR A 561 4.68 14.12 -24.01
C THR A 561 4.31 15.55 -23.59
N ARG A 562 5.25 16.22 -22.92
CA ARG A 562 5.12 17.60 -22.44
C ARG A 562 5.17 18.55 -23.64
N PRO A 563 4.16 19.41 -23.86
CA PRO A 563 4.25 20.48 -24.85
C PRO A 563 5.32 21.50 -24.48
#